data_AF-A0A1I0LSZ1-F1
#
_entry.id   AF-A0A1I0LSZ1-F1
#
_cell.length_a   1.000
_cell.length_b   1.000
_cell.length_c   1.000
_cell.angle_alpha   90.00
_cell.angle_beta   90.00
_cell.angle_gamma   90.00
#
_symmetry.space_group_name_H-M   'P 1'
#
loop_
_entity.id
_entity.type
_entity.pdbx_description
1 polymer ?
#
loop_
_entity_poly.entity_id
_entity_poly.type
_entity_poly.pdbx_seq_one_letter_code
_entity_poly.pdbx_strand_id
1 'polypeptide(L)'
;MKRLRRIRDLISGRMDAGVTEALLGQLEATKEGAWLAMAMIGGEVGRTGAHERMRSIEHLGDEERARLVDELQSALVTPIDREDLFRLSRSIDDVLDSLRDFVRESHLYRVPEQIRFTPMLDQVIVGIDALEQAVRDLAASPSAVEVDALEAKKAGGAIRRMYQYEISRIFSGDELTPEKMKERELVRRLEIVGVAIGEAADAIADGAMKR
;
A
#
# COMPACT_ATOMS: atom_id res chain seq x y z
N MET A 1 0.66 33.09 -4.05
CA MET A 1 1.69 32.40 -3.25
C MET A 1 2.24 31.13 -3.90
N LYS A 2 1.40 30.18 -4.40
CA LYS A 2 1.86 28.95 -5.09
C LYS A 2 2.84 29.18 -6.26
N ARG A 3 2.61 30.21 -7.10
CA ARG A 3 3.49 30.54 -8.24
C ARG A 3 4.91 30.96 -7.84
N LEU A 4 5.07 31.66 -6.72
CA LEU A 4 6.36 32.13 -6.22
C LEU A 4 7.16 31.01 -5.54
N ARG A 5 6.48 30.06 -4.85
CA ARG A 5 7.10 28.84 -4.33
C ARG A 5 7.68 28.01 -5.49
N ARG A 6 6.88 27.78 -6.54
CA ARG A 6 7.26 27.00 -7.74
C ARG A 6 8.48 27.57 -8.49
N ILE A 7 8.56 28.90 -8.66
CA ILE A 7 9.73 29.54 -9.30
C ILE A 7 10.99 29.39 -8.45
N ARG A 8 10.86 29.43 -7.12
CA ARG A 8 11.97 29.21 -6.18
C ARG A 8 12.43 27.75 -6.20
N ASP A 9 11.51 26.80 -6.30
CA ASP A 9 11.81 25.37 -6.37
C ASP A 9 12.57 25.05 -7.67
N LEU A 10 12.12 25.62 -8.81
CA LEU A 10 12.78 25.64 -10.12
C LEU A 10 14.25 26.10 -10.09
N ILE A 11 14.55 27.19 -9.37
CA ILE A 11 15.90 27.76 -9.27
C ILE A 11 16.81 26.91 -8.36
N SER A 12 16.22 26.14 -7.44
CA SER A 12 16.98 25.37 -6.44
C SER A 12 17.18 23.90 -6.80
N GLY A 13 16.68 23.43 -7.95
CA GLY A 13 16.71 22.00 -8.31
C GLY A 13 15.90 21.11 -7.35
N ARG A 14 15.06 21.72 -6.50
CA ARG A 14 14.16 20.97 -5.61
C ARG A 14 13.03 20.44 -6.48
N MET A 15 13.00 19.12 -6.60
CA MET A 15 11.92 18.33 -7.19
C MET A 15 10.55 18.87 -6.81
N ASP A 16 9.56 18.68 -7.68
CA ASP A 16 8.21 19.18 -7.46
C ASP A 16 7.62 18.52 -6.20
N ALA A 17 7.76 19.20 -5.06
CA ALA A 17 7.40 18.70 -3.75
C ALA A 17 5.94 18.24 -3.70
N GLY A 18 5.09 18.76 -4.59
CA GLY A 18 3.70 18.33 -4.73
C GLY A 18 3.56 16.86 -5.15
N VAL A 19 4.41 16.35 -6.04
CA VAL A 19 4.39 14.94 -6.48
C VAL A 19 4.76 14.03 -5.31
N THR A 20 5.85 14.33 -4.62
CA THR A 20 6.28 13.56 -3.44
C THR A 20 5.26 13.65 -2.31
N GLU A 21 4.73 14.85 -2.02
CA GLU A 21 3.67 15.06 -1.02
C GLU A 21 2.42 14.21 -1.34
N ALA A 22 2.00 14.15 -2.60
CA ALA A 22 0.83 13.36 -3.01
C ALA A 22 1.06 11.84 -2.89
N LEU A 23 2.25 11.35 -3.26
CA LEU A 23 2.59 9.94 -3.07
C LEU A 23 2.67 9.56 -1.58
N LEU A 24 3.24 10.43 -0.74
CA LEU A 24 3.26 10.22 0.70
C LEU A 24 1.85 10.27 1.30
N GLY A 25 0.97 11.14 0.78
CA GLY A 25 -0.43 11.17 1.19
C GLY A 25 -1.17 9.86 0.86
N GLN A 26 -0.94 9.29 -0.32
CA GLN A 26 -1.47 7.95 -0.67
C GLN A 26 -0.96 6.88 0.29
N LEU A 27 0.34 6.85 0.59
CA LEU A 27 0.93 5.88 1.51
C LEU A 27 0.45 6.04 2.96
N GLU A 28 0.21 7.27 3.42
CA GLU A 28 -0.37 7.54 4.74
C GLU A 28 -1.79 6.94 4.82
N ALA A 29 -2.64 7.18 3.81
CA ALA A 29 -3.97 6.57 3.75
C ALA A 29 -3.89 5.03 3.75
N THR A 30 -2.98 4.46 2.95
CA THR A 30 -2.74 3.01 2.92
C THR A 30 -2.30 2.46 4.28
N LYS A 31 -1.43 3.18 4.99
CA LYS A 31 -0.95 2.85 6.33
C LYS A 31 -2.06 2.92 7.37
N GLU A 32 -2.89 3.97 7.34
CA GLU A 32 -4.09 4.06 8.18
C GLU A 32 -5.04 2.88 7.92
N GLY A 33 -5.23 2.49 6.66
CA GLY A 33 -6.02 1.33 6.27
C GLY A 33 -5.47 0.02 6.85
N ALA A 34 -4.15 -0.18 6.81
CA ALA A 34 -3.49 -1.36 7.38
C ALA A 34 -3.64 -1.42 8.90
N TRP A 35 -3.43 -0.29 9.60
CA TRP A 35 -3.63 -0.21 11.05
C TRP A 35 -5.09 -0.42 11.45
N LEU A 36 -6.04 0.08 10.67
CA LEU A 36 -7.46 -0.18 10.89
C LEU A 36 -7.79 -1.67 10.73
N ALA A 37 -7.23 -2.34 9.73
CA ALA A 37 -7.36 -3.78 9.56
C ALA A 37 -6.75 -4.53 10.76
N MET A 38 -5.59 -4.11 11.26
CA MET A 38 -4.95 -4.68 12.46
C MET A 38 -5.85 -4.52 13.71
N ALA A 39 -6.33 -3.31 13.97
CA ALA A 39 -7.22 -3.03 15.10
C ALA A 39 -8.55 -3.81 15.00
N MET A 40 -9.05 -4.04 13.78
CA MET A 40 -10.23 -4.86 13.55
C MET A 40 -9.99 -6.33 13.93
N ILE A 41 -8.89 -6.93 13.48
CA ILE A 41 -8.60 -8.34 13.78
C ILE A 41 -8.19 -8.55 15.25
N GLY A 42 -7.64 -7.52 15.88
CA GLY A 42 -7.34 -7.45 17.31
C GLY A 42 -8.57 -7.28 18.21
N GLY A 43 -9.73 -6.93 17.63
CA GLY A 43 -10.97 -6.71 18.37
C GLY A 43 -11.09 -5.34 19.02
N GLU A 44 -10.13 -4.44 18.79
CA GLU A 44 -10.16 -3.04 19.25
C GLU A 44 -11.25 -2.23 18.53
N VAL A 45 -11.50 -2.57 17.26
CA VAL A 45 -12.56 -1.98 16.44
C VAL A 45 -13.48 -3.08 15.91
N GLY A 46 -14.79 -2.95 16.15
CA GLY A 46 -15.77 -3.88 15.58
C GLY A 46 -15.83 -3.80 14.05
N ARG A 47 -16.10 -4.92 13.39
CA ARG A 47 -16.09 -5.03 11.90
C ARG A 47 -16.95 -3.97 11.19
N THR A 48 -18.12 -3.62 11.73
CA THR A 48 -18.98 -2.56 11.17
C THR A 48 -18.30 -1.20 11.22
N GLY A 49 -17.74 -0.83 12.38
CA GLY A 49 -17.02 0.43 12.53
C GLY A 49 -15.75 0.48 11.68
N ALA A 50 -15.05 -0.64 11.54
CA ALA A 50 -13.91 -0.74 10.63
C ALA A 50 -14.33 -0.55 9.16
N HIS A 51 -15.43 -1.18 8.73
CA HIS A 51 -15.94 -1.01 7.36
C HIS A 51 -16.33 0.44 7.04
N GLU A 52 -16.99 1.13 7.97
CA GLU A 52 -17.38 2.55 7.80
C GLU A 52 -16.16 3.48 7.76
N ARG A 53 -15.19 3.30 8.65
CA ARG A 53 -13.95 4.10 8.68
C ARG A 53 -13.08 3.87 7.44
N MET A 54 -12.97 2.63 7.00
CA MET A 54 -12.18 2.26 5.82
C MET A 54 -12.66 2.99 4.55
N ARG A 55 -13.96 3.25 4.43
CA ARG A 55 -14.50 4.05 3.31
C ARG A 55 -13.98 5.49 3.31
N SER A 56 -13.79 6.07 4.48
CA SER A 56 -13.25 7.44 4.60
C SER A 56 -11.75 7.46 4.25
N ILE A 57 -11.02 6.42 4.66
CA ILE A 57 -9.58 6.26 4.33
C ILE A 57 -9.39 6.10 2.81
N GLU A 58 -10.23 5.28 2.16
CA GLU A 58 -10.17 5.11 0.71
C GLU A 58 -10.44 6.42 -0.03
N HIS A 59 -11.43 7.22 0.40
CA HIS A 59 -11.67 8.53 -0.18
C HIS A 59 -10.46 9.48 -0.04
N LEU A 60 -9.70 9.42 1.06
CA LEU A 60 -8.47 10.19 1.21
C LEU A 60 -7.38 9.73 0.22
N GLY A 61 -7.24 8.42 0.02
CA GLY A 61 -6.33 7.85 -0.98
C GLY A 61 -6.66 8.31 -2.40
N ASP A 62 -7.94 8.28 -2.77
CA ASP A 62 -8.45 8.77 -4.05
C ASP A 62 -8.19 10.27 -4.26
N GLU A 63 -8.38 11.09 -3.22
CA GLU A 63 -8.09 12.52 -3.26
C GLU A 63 -6.60 12.80 -3.51
N GLU A 64 -5.69 12.09 -2.83
CA GLU A 64 -4.24 12.25 -3.03
C GLU A 64 -3.78 11.69 -4.38
N ARG A 65 -4.46 10.67 -4.91
CA ARG A 65 -4.23 10.19 -6.27
C ARG A 65 -4.68 11.21 -7.33
N ALA A 66 -5.85 11.81 -7.15
CA ALA A 66 -6.30 12.91 -8.02
C ALA A 66 -5.33 14.09 -7.97
N ARG A 67 -4.85 14.44 -6.77
CA ARG A 67 -3.83 15.47 -6.57
C ARG A 67 -2.52 15.13 -7.30
N LEU A 68 -2.06 13.88 -7.26
CA LEU A 68 -0.87 13.46 -8.01
C LEU A 68 -1.04 13.71 -9.51
N VAL A 69 -2.19 13.34 -10.08
CA VAL A 69 -2.50 13.56 -11.49
C VAL A 69 -2.40 15.05 -11.84
N ASP A 70 -2.99 15.92 -11.03
CA ASP A 70 -2.97 17.37 -11.23
C ASP A 70 -1.54 17.95 -11.14
N GLU A 71 -0.74 17.50 -10.17
CA GLU A 71 0.65 17.95 -10.06
C GLU A 71 1.47 17.46 -11.28
N LEU A 72 1.31 16.22 -11.73
CA LEU A 72 1.99 15.68 -12.92
C LEU A 72 1.63 16.41 -14.22
N GLN A 73 0.38 16.86 -14.37
CA GLN A 73 -0.03 17.65 -15.54
C GLN A 73 0.71 18.99 -15.61
N SER A 74 1.00 19.60 -14.47
CA SER A 74 1.66 20.91 -14.39
C SER A 74 3.17 20.85 -14.16
N ALA A 75 3.71 19.68 -13.79
CA ALA A 75 5.11 19.45 -13.51
C ALA A 75 5.97 19.57 -14.78
N LEU A 76 6.93 20.48 -14.76
CA LEU A 76 7.91 20.64 -15.85
C LEU A 76 9.03 19.58 -15.78
N VAL A 77 9.36 19.12 -14.57
CA VAL A 77 10.36 18.08 -14.29
C VAL A 77 9.78 17.17 -13.21
N THR A 78 9.99 15.86 -13.35
CA THR A 78 9.55 14.84 -12.39
C THR A 78 10.76 14.10 -11.80
N PRO A 79 10.66 13.54 -10.59
CA PRO A 79 11.78 12.85 -9.93
C PRO A 79 12.24 11.60 -10.70
N ILE A 80 11.29 10.88 -11.28
CA ILE A 80 11.45 9.75 -12.21
C ILE A 80 10.46 9.96 -13.37
N ASP A 81 10.46 9.11 -14.38
CA ASP A 81 9.52 9.22 -15.49
C ASP A 81 8.05 9.08 -15.03
N ARG A 82 7.17 9.75 -15.76
CA ARG A 82 5.74 9.82 -15.41
C ARG A 82 5.08 8.45 -15.43
N GLU A 83 5.52 7.57 -16.32
CA GLU A 83 4.96 6.23 -16.43
C GLU A 83 5.24 5.41 -15.16
N ASP A 84 6.49 5.44 -14.67
CA ASP A 84 6.86 4.81 -13.41
C ASP A 84 6.12 5.43 -12.21
N LEU A 85 5.91 6.75 -12.18
CA LEU A 85 5.09 7.41 -11.14
C LEU A 85 3.63 6.95 -11.17
N PHE A 86 3.04 6.80 -12.36
CA PHE A 86 1.68 6.28 -12.50
C PHE A 86 1.59 4.82 -12.08
N ARG A 87 2.58 3.99 -12.42
CA ARG A 87 2.65 2.59 -11.98
C ARG A 87 2.77 2.51 -10.46
N LEU A 88 3.65 3.29 -9.85
CA LEU A 88 3.80 3.37 -8.39
C LEU A 88 2.48 3.78 -7.70
N SER A 89 1.87 4.88 -8.12
CA SER A 89 0.61 5.35 -7.53
C SER A 89 -0.52 4.34 -7.67
N ARG A 90 -0.63 3.69 -8.83
CA ARG A 90 -1.61 2.62 -9.04
C ARG A 90 -1.36 1.43 -8.12
N SER A 91 -0.13 0.98 -7.96
CA SER A 91 0.17 -0.14 -7.07
C SER A 91 -0.08 0.21 -5.60
N ILE A 92 0.17 1.46 -5.16
CA ILE A 92 -0.20 1.93 -3.81
C ILE A 92 -1.72 1.90 -3.60
N ASP A 93 -2.48 2.35 -4.61
CA ASP A 93 -3.95 2.30 -4.64
C ASP A 93 -4.45 0.84 -4.54
N ASP A 94 -3.86 -0.08 -5.31
CA ASP A 94 -4.20 -1.51 -5.28
C ASP A 94 -3.96 -2.15 -3.89
N VAL A 95 -2.97 -1.67 -3.12
CA VAL A 95 -2.73 -2.08 -1.71
C VAL A 95 -3.90 -1.62 -0.83
N LEU A 96 -4.29 -0.34 -0.90
CA LEU A 96 -5.39 0.21 -0.11
C LEU A 96 -6.74 -0.45 -0.46
N ASP A 97 -7.00 -0.63 -1.75
CA ASP A 97 -8.20 -1.29 -2.26
C ASP A 97 -8.33 -2.74 -1.77
N SER A 98 -7.21 -3.46 -1.75
CA SER A 98 -7.19 -4.85 -1.27
C SER A 98 -7.37 -4.93 0.25
N LEU A 99 -6.84 -3.96 1.02
CA LEU A 99 -7.11 -3.82 2.45
C LEU A 99 -8.57 -3.47 2.72
N ARG A 100 -9.17 -2.58 1.91
CA ARG A 100 -10.61 -2.27 1.96
C ARG A 100 -11.45 -3.52 1.74
N ASP A 101 -11.10 -4.31 0.73
CA ASP A 101 -11.80 -5.55 0.43
C ASP A 101 -11.65 -6.57 1.57
N PHE A 102 -10.46 -6.70 2.16
CA PHE A 102 -10.25 -7.53 3.36
C PHE A 102 -11.17 -7.11 4.52
N VAL A 103 -11.26 -5.81 4.83
CA VAL A 103 -12.13 -5.28 5.89
C VAL A 103 -13.61 -5.52 5.56
N ARG A 104 -14.03 -5.24 4.32
CA ARG A 104 -15.40 -5.44 3.86
C ARG A 104 -15.81 -6.90 3.92
N GLU A 105 -14.97 -7.80 3.42
CA GLU A 105 -15.23 -9.24 3.42
C GLU A 105 -15.20 -9.82 4.83
N SER A 106 -14.33 -9.31 5.70
CA SER A 106 -14.38 -9.62 7.13
C SER A 106 -15.75 -9.31 7.72
N HIS A 107 -16.28 -8.10 7.46
CA HIS A 107 -17.60 -7.67 7.90
C HIS A 107 -18.74 -8.56 7.35
N LEU A 108 -18.70 -8.90 6.06
CA LEU A 108 -19.74 -9.70 5.40
C LEU A 108 -19.70 -11.18 5.78
N TYR A 109 -18.51 -11.78 5.82
CA TYR A 109 -18.35 -13.22 6.01
C TYR A 109 -18.32 -13.63 7.48
N ARG A 110 -18.02 -12.68 8.38
CA ARG A 110 -17.94 -12.87 9.84
C ARG A 110 -16.99 -14.01 10.23
N VAL A 111 -15.83 -14.08 9.57
CA VAL A 111 -14.82 -15.12 9.84
C VAL A 111 -14.35 -15.01 11.30
N PRO A 112 -14.35 -16.10 12.09
CA PRO A 112 -13.86 -16.10 13.46
C PRO A 112 -12.32 -16.06 13.51
N GLU A 113 -11.76 -15.80 14.69
CA GLU A 113 -10.31 -15.94 14.98
C GLU A 113 -9.36 -15.18 14.03
N GLN A 114 -9.75 -13.99 13.58
CA GLN A 114 -8.97 -13.20 12.61
C GLN A 114 -7.61 -12.73 13.12
N ILE A 115 -7.37 -12.78 14.44
CA ILE A 115 -6.06 -12.50 15.06
C ILE A 115 -4.92 -13.31 14.44
N ARG A 116 -5.23 -14.48 13.87
CA ARG A 116 -4.26 -15.30 13.14
C ARG A 116 -3.64 -14.60 11.93
N PHE A 117 -4.28 -13.57 11.39
CA PHE A 117 -3.79 -12.80 10.24
C PHE A 117 -2.78 -11.72 10.63
N THR A 118 -2.53 -11.49 11.92
CA THR A 118 -1.57 -10.50 12.42
C THR A 118 -0.20 -10.58 11.74
N PRO A 119 0.45 -11.76 11.60
CA PRO A 119 1.77 -11.83 10.96
C PRO A 119 1.79 -11.34 9.50
N MET A 120 0.68 -11.53 8.76
CA MET A 120 0.58 -11.04 7.39
C MET A 120 0.37 -9.52 7.37
N LEU A 121 -0.48 -8.97 8.24
CA LEU A 121 -0.68 -7.52 8.35
C LEU A 121 0.56 -6.78 8.88
N ASP A 122 1.35 -7.41 9.77
CA ASP A 122 2.64 -6.86 10.20
C ASP A 122 3.57 -6.68 9.00
N GLN A 123 3.64 -7.68 8.12
CA GLN A 123 4.43 -7.57 6.89
C GLN A 123 3.86 -6.54 5.90
N VAL A 124 2.53 -6.36 5.86
CA VAL A 124 1.92 -5.27 5.08
C VAL A 124 2.41 -3.91 5.56
N ILE A 125 2.38 -3.67 6.89
CA ILE A 125 2.85 -2.42 7.49
C ILE A 125 4.34 -2.19 7.21
N VAL A 126 5.19 -3.21 7.39
CA VAL A 126 6.62 -3.15 7.04
C VAL A 126 6.82 -2.77 5.57
N GLY A 127 6.03 -3.36 4.66
CA GLY A 127 6.11 -3.04 3.24
C GLY A 127 5.71 -1.60 2.91
N ILE A 128 4.64 -1.09 3.54
CA ILE A 128 4.18 0.30 3.38
C ILE A 128 5.22 1.28 3.93
N ASP A 129 5.78 1.01 5.12
CA ASP A 129 6.81 1.85 5.74
C ASP A 129 8.07 1.94 4.86
N ALA A 130 8.49 0.83 4.28
CA ALA A 130 9.62 0.78 3.35
C ALA A 130 9.32 1.56 2.05
N LEU A 131 8.10 1.47 1.49
CA LEU A 131 7.70 2.30 0.34
C LEU A 131 7.67 3.79 0.69
N GLU A 132 7.20 4.15 1.88
CA GLU A 132 7.21 5.52 2.40
C GLU A 132 8.63 6.07 2.44
N GLN A 133 9.57 5.30 2.98
CA GLN A 133 10.98 5.68 3.02
C GLN A 133 11.57 5.80 1.61
N ALA A 134 11.30 4.85 0.72
CA ALA A 134 11.74 4.91 -0.68
C ALA A 134 11.24 6.17 -1.41
N VAL A 135 9.97 6.57 -1.18
CA VAL A 135 9.40 7.81 -1.74
C VAL A 135 10.07 9.06 -1.16
N ARG A 136 10.43 9.06 0.13
CA ARG A 136 11.21 10.15 0.74
C ARG A 136 12.60 10.23 0.12
N ASP A 137 13.21 9.09 -0.15
CA ASP A 137 14.57 8.99 -0.66
C ASP A 137 14.67 9.33 -2.16
N LEU A 138 13.59 9.17 -2.94
CA LEU A 138 13.52 9.73 -4.30
C LEU A 138 13.86 11.23 -4.31
N ALA A 139 13.47 11.94 -3.25
CA ALA A 139 13.73 13.36 -3.12
C ALA A 139 15.15 13.71 -2.61
N ALA A 140 15.90 12.74 -2.08
CA ALA A 140 17.15 12.99 -1.36
C ALA A 140 18.35 12.24 -1.94
N SER A 141 18.23 10.93 -2.18
CA SER A 141 19.33 10.05 -2.58
C SER A 141 18.83 8.83 -3.36
N PRO A 142 18.94 8.81 -4.71
CA PRO A 142 18.47 7.69 -5.54
C PRO A 142 19.05 6.32 -5.18
N SER A 143 20.29 6.26 -4.67
CA SER A 143 20.91 5.00 -4.25
C SER A 143 20.30 4.40 -2.97
N ALA A 144 19.61 5.20 -2.16
CA ALA A 144 18.92 4.71 -0.97
C ALA A 144 17.54 4.12 -1.32
N VAL A 145 16.90 4.62 -2.40
CA VAL A 145 15.63 4.12 -2.93
C VAL A 145 15.68 2.62 -3.22
N GLU A 146 16.79 2.11 -3.79
CA GLU A 146 16.95 0.68 -4.08
C GLU A 146 16.93 -0.19 -2.81
N VAL A 147 17.47 0.32 -1.70
CA VAL A 147 17.52 -0.41 -0.43
C VAL A 147 16.12 -0.55 0.14
N ASP A 148 15.38 0.54 0.22
CA ASP A 148 14.03 0.54 0.80
C ASP A 148 13.01 -0.16 -0.11
N ALA A 149 13.12 0.01 -1.43
CA ALA A 149 12.32 -0.75 -2.38
C ALA A 149 12.57 -2.27 -2.24
N LEU A 150 13.82 -2.68 -2.04
CA LEU A 150 14.13 -4.10 -1.79
C LEU A 150 13.50 -4.62 -0.49
N GLU A 151 13.47 -3.82 0.58
CA GLU A 151 12.80 -4.20 1.83
C GLU A 151 11.28 -4.34 1.63
N ALA A 152 10.63 -3.41 0.92
CA ALA A 152 9.22 -3.54 0.55
C ALA A 152 8.95 -4.83 -0.25
N LYS A 153 9.82 -5.13 -1.23
CA LYS A 153 9.72 -6.35 -2.04
C LYS A 153 9.89 -7.63 -1.21
N LYS A 154 10.79 -7.63 -0.23
CA LYS A 154 10.97 -8.75 0.72
C LYS A 154 9.72 -8.97 1.57
N ALA A 155 9.08 -7.89 2.04
CA ALA A 155 7.84 -7.97 2.82
C ALA A 155 6.70 -8.58 1.99
N GLY A 156 6.50 -8.13 0.74
CA GLY A 156 5.56 -8.75 -0.20
C GLY A 156 5.84 -10.24 -0.44
N GLY A 157 7.11 -10.60 -0.60
CA GLY A 157 7.54 -12.00 -0.71
C GLY A 157 7.28 -12.83 0.55
N ALA A 158 7.39 -12.23 1.75
CA ALA A 158 7.07 -12.90 3.02
C ALA A 158 5.57 -13.18 3.14
N ILE A 159 4.72 -12.22 2.79
CA ILE A 159 3.26 -12.38 2.74
C ILE A 159 2.88 -13.53 1.80
N ARG A 160 3.48 -13.60 0.61
CA ARG A 160 3.21 -14.69 -0.35
C ARG A 160 3.57 -16.06 0.23
N ARG A 161 4.68 -16.19 0.95
CA ARG A 161 5.06 -17.44 1.63
C ARG A 161 4.06 -17.79 2.75
N MET A 162 3.66 -16.83 3.56
CA MET A 162 2.64 -17.01 4.60
C MET A 162 1.31 -17.48 4.00
N TYR A 163 0.87 -16.88 2.90
CA TYR A 163 -0.31 -17.33 2.16
C TYR A 163 -0.20 -18.81 1.74
N GLN A 164 0.94 -19.27 1.23
CA GLN A 164 1.12 -20.67 0.83
C GLN A 164 0.96 -21.64 2.02
N TYR A 165 1.51 -21.28 3.19
CA TYR A 165 1.32 -22.06 4.41
C TYR A 165 -0.13 -22.05 4.89
N GLU A 166 -0.79 -20.91 4.82
CA GLU A 166 -2.20 -20.76 5.18
C GLU A 166 -3.12 -21.60 4.29
N ILE A 167 -2.90 -21.56 2.97
CA ILE A 167 -3.60 -22.41 2.02
C ILE A 167 -3.38 -23.88 2.34
N SER A 168 -2.13 -24.31 2.56
CA SER A 168 -1.83 -25.70 2.94
C SER A 168 -2.61 -26.14 4.18
N ARG A 169 -2.67 -25.30 5.22
CA ARG A 169 -3.46 -25.56 6.43
C ARG A 169 -4.97 -25.62 6.14
N ILE A 170 -5.52 -24.69 5.37
CA ILE A 170 -6.95 -24.66 5.03
C ILE A 170 -7.37 -25.94 4.30
N PHE A 171 -6.54 -26.39 3.36
CA PHE A 171 -6.75 -27.63 2.61
C PHE A 171 -6.33 -28.90 3.36
N SER A 172 -5.78 -28.77 4.58
CA SER A 172 -5.52 -29.94 5.43
C SER A 172 -6.82 -30.45 6.08
N GLY A 173 -6.95 -31.77 6.15
CA GLY A 173 -8.13 -32.47 6.68
C GLY A 173 -9.08 -33.02 5.61
N ASP A 174 -10.05 -33.81 6.04
CA ASP A 174 -10.85 -34.64 5.14
C ASP A 174 -12.01 -33.89 4.44
N GLU A 175 -12.39 -32.71 4.94
CA GLU A 175 -13.53 -31.94 4.42
C GLU A 175 -13.23 -30.43 4.28
N LEU A 176 -13.79 -29.85 3.21
CA LEU A 176 -13.75 -28.42 2.90
C LEU A 176 -15.10 -27.78 3.28
N THR A 177 -15.08 -26.94 4.31
CA THR A 177 -16.30 -26.30 4.86
C THR A 177 -16.49 -24.87 4.32
N PRO A 178 -17.71 -24.30 4.40
CA PRO A 178 -17.95 -22.89 4.08
C PRO A 178 -17.05 -21.93 4.88
N GLU A 179 -16.74 -22.25 6.14
CA GLU A 179 -15.87 -21.46 7.01
C GLU A 179 -14.43 -21.42 6.46
N LYS A 180 -13.90 -22.58 6.06
CA LYS A 180 -12.59 -22.68 5.40
C LYS A 180 -12.54 -21.90 4.09
N MET A 181 -13.64 -21.89 3.33
CA MET A 181 -13.73 -21.12 2.08
C MET A 181 -13.72 -19.61 2.32
N LYS A 182 -14.43 -19.13 3.34
CA LYS A 182 -14.40 -17.71 3.75
C LYS A 182 -13.01 -17.30 4.25
N GLU A 183 -12.37 -18.16 5.03
CA GLU A 183 -11.01 -17.94 5.50
C GLU A 183 -10.02 -17.84 4.34
N ARG A 184 -10.12 -18.75 3.36
CA ARG A 184 -9.31 -18.73 2.13
C ARG A 184 -9.40 -17.39 1.41
N GLU A 185 -10.60 -16.82 1.33
CA GLU A 185 -10.83 -15.55 0.66
C GLU A 185 -10.10 -14.40 1.38
N LEU A 186 -10.18 -14.34 2.71
CA LEU A 186 -9.46 -13.31 3.48
C LEU A 186 -7.94 -13.42 3.36
N VAL A 187 -7.38 -14.63 3.43
CA VAL A 187 -5.92 -14.81 3.24
C VAL A 187 -5.50 -14.45 1.82
N ARG A 188 -6.34 -14.75 0.82
CA ARG A 188 -6.10 -14.34 -0.57
C ARG A 188 -6.08 -12.82 -0.72
N ARG A 189 -6.95 -12.06 -0.03
CA ARG A 189 -6.87 -10.58 -0.06
C ARG A 189 -5.51 -10.08 0.43
N LEU A 190 -4.99 -10.65 1.52
CA LEU A 190 -3.67 -10.28 2.03
C LEU A 190 -2.54 -10.67 1.08
N GLU A 191 -2.65 -11.79 0.35
CA GLU A 191 -1.70 -12.11 -0.73
C GLU A 191 -1.70 -11.05 -1.83
N ILE A 192 -2.88 -10.60 -2.27
CA ILE A 192 -3.01 -9.55 -3.29
C ILE A 192 -2.36 -8.25 -2.80
N VAL A 193 -2.57 -7.87 -1.53
CA VAL A 193 -1.86 -6.74 -0.89
C VAL A 193 -0.34 -6.92 -1.01
N GLY A 194 0.18 -8.10 -0.68
CA GLY A 194 1.61 -8.40 -0.77
C GLY A 194 2.17 -8.35 -2.20
N VAL A 195 1.38 -8.74 -3.21
CA VAL A 195 1.75 -8.60 -4.62
C VAL A 195 1.82 -7.12 -5.01
N ALA A 196 0.79 -6.33 -4.67
CA ALA A 196 0.75 -4.91 -4.98
C ALA A 196 1.89 -4.11 -4.32
N ILE A 197 2.28 -4.46 -3.08
CA ILE A 197 3.49 -3.91 -2.43
C ILE A 197 4.74 -4.21 -3.26
N GLY A 198 4.88 -5.44 -3.76
CA GLY A 198 6.00 -5.83 -4.61
C GLY A 198 6.02 -5.09 -5.95
N GLU A 199 4.86 -4.86 -6.56
CA GLU A 199 4.73 -4.09 -7.80
C GLU A 199 5.06 -2.61 -7.59
N ALA A 200 4.63 -2.02 -6.47
CA ALA A 200 5.00 -0.66 -6.08
C ALA A 200 6.51 -0.52 -5.89
N ALA A 201 7.13 -1.50 -5.22
CA ALA A 201 8.58 -1.56 -5.01
C ALA A 201 9.35 -1.64 -6.34
N ASP A 202 8.88 -2.44 -7.29
CA ASP A 202 9.50 -2.55 -8.60
C ASP A 202 9.33 -1.26 -9.41
N ALA A 203 8.16 -0.63 -9.37
CA ALA A 203 7.90 0.63 -10.06
C ALA A 203 8.81 1.77 -9.58
N ILE A 204 9.02 1.91 -8.26
CA ILE A 204 9.88 2.95 -7.71
C ILE A 204 11.37 2.69 -7.96
N ALA A 205 11.81 1.43 -7.88
CA ALA A 205 13.20 1.05 -8.16
C ALA A 205 13.54 1.24 -9.64
N ASP A 206 12.70 0.75 -10.55
CA ASP A 206 12.89 0.89 -12.00
C ASP A 206 13.01 2.36 -12.40
N GLY A 207 12.14 3.22 -11.86
CA GLY A 207 12.18 4.66 -12.13
C GLY A 207 13.41 5.35 -11.57
N ALA A 208 13.87 4.95 -10.38
CA ALA A 208 15.10 5.49 -9.81
C ALA A 208 16.34 5.11 -10.63
N MET A 209 16.38 3.91 -11.21
CA MET A 209 17.49 3.43 -12.04
C MET A 209 17.57 4.10 -13.41
N LYS A 210 16.43 4.56 -13.97
CA LYS A 210 16.38 5.24 -15.28
C LYS A 210 16.83 6.71 -15.24
N ARG A 211 17.03 7.26 -14.04
CA ARG A 211 17.29 8.68 -13.79
C ARG A 211 18.69 9.13 -14.19
#